data_AF-A0A0A3I4Y1-F1
#
_entry.id   AF-A0A0A3I4Y1-F1
#
_cell.length_a   1.000
_cell.length_b   1.000
_cell.length_c   1.000
_cell.angle_alpha   90.00
_cell.angle_beta   90.00
_cell.angle_gamma   90.00
#
_symmetry.space_group_name_H-M   'P 1'
#
loop_
_entity.id
_entity.type
_entity.pdbx_description
1 polymer ?
#
loop_
_entity_poly.entity_id
_entity_poly.type
_entity_poly.pdbx_seq_one_letter_code
_entity_poly.pdbx_strand_id
1 'polypeptide(L)'
;MVRLKHIVSVLVAIVLCGVIWLVHPAKEQVNQLETQIGRQYYSANFLLLDTVEELLAWNFSQPLTDADVDYLDKLSDDLLHTTDLIFFGGNVVHHEWRSRMLEVQEHLTKYVNGTSLTEIEVADLMQTLKATRFITLDFQDYVENIHDFYNAMHDEQHEMFERVKERLATKY
;
A
#
# COMPACT_ATOMS: atom_id res chain seq x y z
N MET A 1 0.43 2.71 -22.11
CA MET A 1 1.80 2.15 -22.24
C MET A 1 2.74 2.48 -21.06
N VAL A 2 2.22 2.94 -19.91
CA VAL A 2 3.03 3.27 -18.71
C VAL A 2 3.16 2.08 -17.74
N ARG A 3 2.14 1.20 -17.68
CA ARG A 3 2.06 0.06 -16.73
C ARG A 3 3.20 -0.97 -16.81
N LEU A 4 3.70 -1.30 -18.01
CA LEU A 4 4.71 -2.36 -18.17
C LEU A 4 6.10 -1.94 -17.68
N LYS A 5 6.44 -0.65 -17.72
CA LYS A 5 7.76 -0.16 -17.30
C LYS A 5 7.94 -0.17 -15.78
N HIS A 6 6.87 0.03 -15.03
CA HIS A 6 6.93 0.04 -13.56
C HIS A 6 7.04 -1.37 -12.97
N ILE A 7 6.32 -2.36 -13.52
CA ILE A 7 6.38 -3.76 -13.07
C ILE A 7 7.79 -4.35 -13.24
N VAL A 8 8.46 -4.05 -14.36
CA VAL A 8 9.85 -4.49 -14.60
C VAL A 8 10.82 -3.80 -13.62
N SER A 9 10.55 -2.56 -13.25
CA SER A 9 11.39 -1.80 -12.31
C SER A 9 11.33 -2.38 -10.89
N VAL A 10 10.17 -2.88 -10.48
CA VAL A 10 9.96 -3.47 -9.16
C VAL A 10 10.57 -4.87 -9.06
N LEU A 11 10.42 -5.71 -10.09
CA LEU A 11 10.99 -7.07 -10.14
C LEU A 11 12.53 -7.10 -10.12
N VAL A 12 13.20 -6.14 -10.77
CA VAL A 12 14.67 -6.08 -10.80
C VAL A 12 15.25 -5.74 -9.41
N ALA A 13 14.51 -5.00 -8.58
CA ALA A 13 14.96 -4.63 -7.25
C ALA A 13 14.84 -5.78 -6.22
N ILE A 14 13.86 -6.68 -6.35
CA ILE A 14 13.72 -7.86 -5.48
C ILE A 14 14.93 -8.79 -5.58
N VAL A 15 15.47 -8.98 -6.79
CA VAL A 15 16.66 -9.80 -7.03
C VAL A 15 17.91 -9.17 -6.40
N LEU A 16 18.00 -7.84 -6.35
CA LEU A 16 19.12 -7.13 -5.73
C LEU A 16 19.08 -7.23 -4.19
N CYS A 17 17.91 -7.17 -3.56
CA CYS A 17 17.75 -7.32 -2.11
C CYS A 17 18.22 -8.70 -1.61
N GLY A 18 17.97 -9.78 -2.37
CA GLY A 18 18.35 -11.14 -1.99
C GLY A 18 19.85 -11.44 -2.03
N VAL A 19 20.62 -10.75 -2.90
CA VAL A 19 22.06 -10.99 -3.06
C VAL A 19 22.90 -10.27 -1.99
N ILE A 20 22.41 -9.14 -1.47
CA ILE A 20 23.15 -8.30 -0.50
C ILE A 20 23.16 -8.93 0.90
N TRP A 21 22.16 -9.74 1.27
CA TRP A 21 22.09 -10.38 2.59
C TRP A 21 23.11 -11.51 2.82
N LEU A 22 23.70 -12.08 1.76
CA LEU A 22 24.62 -13.23 1.85
C LEU A 22 26.10 -12.85 2.02
N VAL A 23 26.45 -11.55 1.91
CA VAL A 23 27.83 -11.07 2.03
C VAL A 23 27.81 -9.89 3.01
N HIS A 24 28.56 -9.95 4.11
CA HIS A 24 28.69 -8.85 5.09
C HIS A 24 28.71 -7.49 4.39
N PRO A 25 27.64 -6.69 4.46
CA PRO A 25 27.52 -5.56 3.55
C PRO A 25 28.41 -4.45 4.05
N ALA A 26 29.33 -4.00 3.20
CA ALA A 26 30.01 -2.72 3.41
C ALA A 26 28.92 -1.65 3.62
N LYS A 27 29.11 -0.73 4.56
CA LYS A 27 28.13 0.33 4.92
C LYS A 27 27.53 1.04 3.69
N GLU A 28 28.32 1.21 2.64
CA GLU A 28 27.90 1.77 1.35
C GLU A 28 26.79 0.95 0.66
N GLN A 29 26.88 -0.39 0.70
CA GLN A 29 25.89 -1.29 0.11
C GLN A 29 24.58 -1.29 0.90
N VAL A 30 24.65 -1.16 2.23
CA VAL A 30 23.48 -0.99 3.09
C VAL A 30 22.77 0.32 2.75
N ASN A 31 23.49 1.45 2.72
CA ASN A 31 22.91 2.75 2.39
C ASN A 31 22.26 2.78 0.98
N GLN A 32 22.86 2.10 0.00
CA GLN A 32 22.29 1.97 -1.34
C GLN A 32 21.01 1.14 -1.34
N LEU A 33 20.98 0.05 -0.56
CA LEU A 33 19.78 -0.78 -0.40
C LEU A 33 18.66 0.00 0.28
N GLU A 34 18.92 0.72 1.36
CA GLU A 34 17.94 1.57 2.05
C GLU A 34 17.36 2.63 1.10
N THR A 35 18.20 3.24 0.26
CA THR A 35 17.76 4.19 -0.76
C THR A 35 16.86 3.53 -1.83
N GLN A 36 17.18 2.31 -2.25
CA GLN A 36 16.36 1.56 -3.21
C GLN A 36 15.01 1.19 -2.61
N ILE A 37 15.00 0.69 -1.37
CA ILE A 37 13.80 0.35 -0.62
C ILE A 37 12.94 1.60 -0.41
N GLY A 38 13.53 2.71 0.04
CA GLY A 38 12.79 3.97 0.21
C GLY A 38 12.17 4.48 -1.09
N ARG A 39 12.82 4.30 -2.25
CA ARG A 39 12.24 4.64 -3.57
C ARG A 39 11.04 3.78 -3.92
N GLN A 40 11.07 2.50 -3.56
CA GLN A 40 9.94 1.60 -3.76
C GLN A 40 8.76 2.04 -2.92
N TYR A 41 8.98 2.35 -1.64
CA TYR A 41 7.92 2.82 -0.76
C TYR A 41 7.32 4.13 -1.23
N TYR A 42 8.17 5.10 -1.59
CA TYR A 42 7.73 6.37 -2.13
C TYR A 42 6.84 6.18 -3.37
N SER A 43 7.31 5.39 -4.34
CA SER A 43 6.56 5.15 -5.58
C SER A 43 5.26 4.41 -5.32
N ALA A 44 5.28 3.44 -4.44
CA ALA A 44 4.11 2.66 -4.08
C ALA A 44 3.07 3.47 -3.30
N ASN A 45 3.49 4.42 -2.47
CA ASN A 45 2.59 5.31 -1.76
C ASN A 45 1.70 6.11 -2.75
N PHE A 46 2.27 6.59 -3.86
CA PHE A 46 1.47 7.24 -4.92
C PHE A 46 0.51 6.28 -5.60
N LEU A 47 0.96 5.08 -5.97
CA LEU A 47 0.10 4.09 -6.62
C LEU A 47 -1.06 3.68 -5.72
N LEU A 48 -0.78 3.53 -4.42
CA LEU A 48 -1.78 3.21 -3.41
C LEU A 48 -2.77 4.37 -3.24
N LEU A 49 -2.30 5.62 -3.17
CA LEU A 49 -3.17 6.79 -3.10
C LEU A 49 -4.11 6.89 -4.31
N ASP A 50 -3.57 6.76 -5.53
CA ASP A 50 -4.37 6.79 -6.77
C ASP A 50 -5.44 5.69 -6.78
N THR A 51 -5.06 4.47 -6.38
CA THR A 51 -5.99 3.32 -6.31
C THR A 51 -7.10 3.56 -5.29
N VAL A 52 -6.74 4.07 -4.12
CA VAL A 52 -7.71 4.36 -3.05
C VAL A 52 -8.65 5.49 -3.46
N GLU A 53 -8.16 6.54 -4.11
CA GLU A 53 -9.00 7.62 -4.65
C GLU A 53 -10.02 7.09 -5.65
N GLU A 54 -9.60 6.17 -6.52
CA GLU A 54 -10.48 5.54 -7.50
C GLU A 54 -11.55 4.66 -6.83
N LEU A 55 -11.16 3.83 -5.87
CA LEU A 55 -12.09 3.00 -5.11
C LEU A 55 -13.08 3.83 -4.28
N LEU A 56 -12.65 4.97 -3.71
CA LEU A 56 -13.52 5.88 -2.98
C LEU A 56 -14.58 6.57 -3.87
N ALA A 57 -14.33 6.67 -5.17
CA ALA A 57 -15.30 7.17 -6.14
C ALA A 57 -16.27 6.09 -6.63
N TRP A 58 -16.04 4.82 -6.28
CA TRP A 58 -16.84 3.70 -6.74
C TRP A 58 -18.17 3.57 -5.99
N ASN A 59 -19.22 3.19 -6.71
CA ASN A 59 -20.55 2.94 -6.11
C ASN A 59 -20.77 1.45 -5.82
N PHE A 60 -20.30 1.00 -4.65
CA PHE A 60 -20.37 -0.40 -4.21
C PHE A 60 -21.80 -0.94 -3.98
N SER A 61 -22.81 -0.08 -3.98
CA SER A 61 -24.21 -0.48 -3.85
C SER A 61 -24.86 -0.89 -5.17
N GLN A 62 -24.18 -0.71 -6.31
CA GLN A 62 -24.69 -1.12 -7.62
C GLN A 62 -24.21 -2.52 -8.00
N PRO A 63 -24.99 -3.29 -8.77
CA PRO A 63 -24.51 -4.54 -9.36
C PRO A 63 -23.42 -4.25 -10.39
N LEU A 64 -22.44 -5.15 -10.46
CA LEU A 64 -21.31 -5.06 -11.39
C LEU A 64 -21.69 -5.52 -12.80
N THR A 65 -21.09 -4.89 -13.81
CA THR A 65 -21.01 -5.46 -15.16
C THR A 65 -19.81 -6.40 -15.27
N ASP A 66 -19.78 -7.25 -16.31
CA ASP A 66 -18.63 -8.14 -16.56
C ASP A 66 -17.31 -7.35 -16.72
N ALA A 67 -17.38 -6.15 -17.33
CA ALA A 67 -16.21 -5.28 -17.47
C ALA A 67 -15.74 -4.71 -16.13
N ASP A 68 -16.66 -4.43 -15.21
CA ASP A 68 -16.32 -3.97 -13.86
C ASP A 68 -15.70 -5.08 -13.03
N VAL A 69 -16.20 -6.32 -13.19
CA VAL A 69 -15.62 -7.52 -12.56
C VAL A 69 -14.16 -7.70 -12.99
N ASP A 70 -13.89 -7.75 -14.30
CA ASP A 70 -12.52 -7.89 -14.83
C ASP A 70 -11.60 -6.76 -14.35
N TYR A 71 -12.15 -5.54 -14.25
CA TYR A 71 -11.41 -4.39 -13.77
C TYR A 71 -11.04 -4.49 -12.29
N LEU A 72 -12.02 -4.76 -11.43
CA LEU A 72 -11.85 -4.81 -9.98
C LEU A 72 -11.02 -6.00 -9.55
N ASP A 73 -11.13 -7.15 -10.22
CA ASP A 73 -10.31 -8.33 -9.94
C ASP A 73 -8.83 -8.02 -10.20
N LYS A 74 -8.54 -7.40 -11.36
CA LYS A 74 -7.19 -6.94 -11.68
C LYS A 74 -6.69 -5.85 -10.73
N LEU A 75 -7.55 -4.91 -10.35
CA LEU A 75 -7.19 -3.84 -9.42
C LEU A 75 -6.86 -4.41 -8.04
N SER A 76 -7.62 -5.40 -7.58
CA SER A 76 -7.38 -6.09 -6.32
C SER A 76 -6.05 -6.85 -6.31
N ASP A 77 -5.72 -7.52 -7.42
CA ASP A 77 -4.43 -8.20 -7.59
C ASP A 77 -3.25 -7.20 -7.64
N ASP A 78 -3.39 -6.10 -8.39
CA ASP A 78 -2.40 -5.03 -8.46
C ASP A 78 -2.19 -4.37 -7.08
N LEU A 79 -3.26 -4.19 -6.30
CA LEU A 79 -3.23 -3.69 -4.92
C LEU A 79 -2.47 -4.63 -3.98
N LEU A 80 -2.77 -5.93 -4.03
CA LEU A 80 -2.06 -6.94 -3.24
C LEU A 80 -0.58 -6.99 -3.60
N HIS A 81 -0.26 -7.01 -4.90
CA HIS A 81 1.13 -7.07 -5.35
C HIS A 81 1.90 -5.83 -4.87
N THR A 82 1.31 -4.64 -5.03
CA THR A 82 1.89 -3.38 -4.54
C THR A 82 2.13 -3.47 -3.03
N THR A 83 1.12 -3.88 -2.26
CA THR A 83 1.18 -4.07 -0.80
C THR A 83 2.27 -5.08 -0.39
N ASP A 84 2.24 -6.30 -0.91
CA ASP A 84 3.20 -7.36 -0.55
C ASP A 84 4.65 -7.04 -0.93
N LEU A 85 4.86 -6.25 -1.98
CA LEU A 85 6.19 -5.78 -2.40
C LEU A 85 6.77 -4.70 -1.48
N ILE A 86 5.92 -3.90 -0.83
CA ILE A 86 6.32 -2.84 0.11
C ILE A 86 6.50 -3.39 1.52
N PHE A 87 5.77 -4.44 1.90
CA PHE A 87 5.59 -4.82 3.31
C PHE A 87 6.32 -6.10 3.76
N PHE A 88 7.41 -6.50 3.09
CA PHE A 88 8.26 -7.60 3.54
C PHE A 88 9.24 -7.16 4.63
N GLY A 89 8.95 -7.51 5.89
CA GLY A 89 9.91 -7.41 7.00
C GLY A 89 9.96 -6.08 7.76
N GLY A 90 8.93 -5.25 7.62
CA GLY A 90 8.81 -3.98 8.35
C GLY A 90 8.12 -4.10 9.71
N ASN A 91 8.07 -2.98 10.44
CA ASN A 91 7.52 -2.90 11.79
C ASN A 91 6.00 -2.60 11.73
N VAL A 92 5.47 -1.95 12.77
CA VAL A 92 4.02 -1.83 12.99
C VAL A 92 3.28 -1.07 11.87
N VAL A 93 3.88 -0.07 11.20
CA VAL A 93 3.22 0.64 10.07
C VAL A 93 3.00 -0.30 8.88
N HIS A 94 4.01 -1.10 8.51
CA HIS A 94 3.88 -2.08 7.43
C HIS A 94 2.80 -3.12 7.74
N HIS A 95 2.74 -3.58 8.99
CA HIS A 95 1.72 -4.54 9.43
C HIS A 95 0.30 -3.97 9.37
N GLU A 96 0.10 -2.73 9.82
CA GLU A 96 -1.22 -2.10 9.77
C GLU A 96 -1.66 -1.89 8.32
N TRP A 97 -0.83 -1.27 7.47
CA TRP A 97 -1.20 -1.04 6.08
C TRP A 97 -1.53 -2.34 5.37
N ARG A 98 -0.73 -3.39 5.59
CA ARG A 98 -1.03 -4.71 5.07
C ARG A 98 -2.38 -5.23 5.55
N SER A 99 -2.69 -5.12 6.85
CA SER A 99 -3.98 -5.56 7.41
C SER A 99 -5.15 -4.84 6.74
N ARG A 100 -5.05 -3.51 6.57
CA ARG A 100 -6.09 -2.70 5.91
C ARG A 100 -6.28 -3.07 4.44
N MET A 101 -5.19 -3.35 3.73
CA MET A 101 -5.28 -3.76 2.33
C MET A 101 -5.89 -5.16 2.17
N LEU A 102 -5.65 -6.06 3.12
CA LEU A 102 -6.35 -7.35 3.17
C LEU A 102 -7.85 -7.17 3.43
N GLU A 103 -8.27 -6.25 4.30
CA GLU A 103 -9.68 -5.91 4.51
C GLU A 103 -10.34 -5.38 3.22
N VAL A 104 -9.68 -4.44 2.53
CA VAL A 104 -10.17 -3.92 1.24
C VAL A 104 -10.34 -5.06 0.23
N GLN A 105 -9.34 -5.94 0.12
CA GLN A 105 -9.40 -7.09 -0.78
C GLN A 105 -10.56 -8.04 -0.45
N GLU A 106 -10.80 -8.34 0.82
CA GLU A 106 -11.88 -9.21 1.24
C GLU A 106 -13.24 -8.64 0.77
N HIS A 107 -13.45 -7.33 0.96
CA HIS A 107 -14.65 -6.66 0.48
C HIS A 107 -14.76 -6.63 -1.05
N LEU A 108 -13.66 -6.34 -1.77
CA LEU A 108 -13.65 -6.35 -3.24
C LEU A 108 -13.94 -7.75 -3.78
N THR A 109 -13.32 -8.78 -3.21
CA THR A 109 -13.54 -10.18 -3.58
C THR A 109 -15.00 -10.59 -3.36
N LYS A 110 -15.58 -10.16 -2.24
CA LYS A 110 -17.00 -10.41 -1.95
C LYS A 110 -17.91 -9.70 -2.94
N TYR A 111 -17.58 -8.47 -3.30
CA TYR A 111 -18.34 -7.67 -4.25
C TYR A 111 -18.28 -8.23 -5.66
N VAL A 112 -17.11 -8.71 -6.10
CA VAL A 112 -16.89 -9.36 -7.40
C VAL A 112 -17.59 -10.72 -7.48
N ASN A 113 -17.57 -11.52 -6.41
CA ASN A 113 -18.13 -12.87 -6.40
C ASN A 113 -19.62 -12.94 -5.98
N GLY A 114 -20.23 -11.80 -5.66
CA GLY A 114 -21.61 -11.71 -5.16
C GLY A 114 -22.40 -10.57 -5.80
N THR A 115 -23.66 -10.39 -5.37
CA THR A 115 -24.37 -9.13 -5.60
C THR A 115 -23.86 -8.05 -4.64
N SER A 116 -24.18 -6.77 -4.92
CA SER A 116 -23.86 -5.57 -4.14
C SER A 116 -23.59 -5.77 -2.65
N LEU A 117 -22.55 -5.11 -2.13
CA LEU A 117 -22.23 -5.12 -0.70
C LEU A 117 -23.40 -4.55 0.13
N THR A 118 -23.54 -5.05 1.36
CA THR A 118 -24.49 -4.48 2.32
C THR A 118 -24.05 -3.08 2.75
N GLU A 119 -24.97 -2.26 3.26
CA GLU A 119 -24.66 -0.90 3.72
C GLU A 119 -23.55 -0.87 4.78
N ILE A 120 -23.51 -1.86 5.68
CA ILE A 120 -22.48 -1.99 6.72
C ILE A 120 -21.12 -2.28 6.09
N GLU A 121 -21.07 -3.22 5.13
CA GLU A 121 -19.82 -3.56 4.45
C GLU A 121 -19.30 -2.42 3.58
N VAL A 122 -20.20 -1.66 2.95
CA VAL A 122 -19.81 -0.45 2.23
C VAL A 122 -19.27 0.59 3.21
N ALA A 123 -19.90 0.79 4.37
CA ALA A 123 -19.40 1.73 5.37
C ALA A 123 -18.01 1.34 5.88
N ASP A 124 -17.80 0.07 6.22
CA ASP A 124 -16.52 -0.48 6.68
C ASP A 124 -15.43 -0.32 5.59
N LEU A 125 -15.73 -0.72 4.35
CA LEU A 125 -14.82 -0.53 3.20
C LEU A 125 -14.45 0.94 3.00
N MET A 126 -15.45 1.84 3.00
CA MET A 126 -15.21 3.27 2.82
C MET A 126 -14.40 3.87 3.97
N GLN A 127 -14.56 3.37 5.19
CA GLN A 127 -13.78 3.77 6.34
C GLN A 127 -12.32 3.33 6.20
N THR A 128 -12.07 2.06 5.83
CA THR A 128 -10.73 1.54 5.60
C THR A 128 -10.02 2.25 4.44
N LEU A 129 -10.73 2.53 3.35
CA LEU A 129 -10.20 3.31 2.22
C LEU A 129 -9.84 4.74 2.64
N LYS A 130 -10.71 5.43 3.39
CA LYS A 130 -10.41 6.77 3.92
C LYS A 130 -9.19 6.76 4.83
N ALA A 131 -9.11 5.80 5.76
CA ALA A 131 -7.98 5.66 6.65
C ALA A 131 -6.68 5.49 5.87
N THR A 132 -6.69 4.61 4.86
CA THR A 132 -5.55 4.39 3.97
C THR A 132 -5.14 5.67 3.25
N ARG A 133 -6.11 6.41 2.66
CA ARG A 133 -5.86 7.69 1.99
C ARG A 133 -5.18 8.71 2.90
N PHE A 134 -5.63 8.82 4.14
CA PHE A 134 -5.05 9.79 5.07
C PHE A 134 -3.62 9.40 5.46
N ILE A 135 -3.36 8.11 5.68
CA ILE A 135 -1.99 7.65 5.96
C ILE A 135 -1.09 7.93 4.76
N THR A 136 -1.52 7.63 3.53
CA THR A 136 -0.70 7.88 2.33
C THR A 136 -0.44 9.37 2.09
N LEU A 137 -1.43 10.24 2.38
CA LEU A 137 -1.24 11.70 2.34
C LEU A 137 -0.28 12.20 3.41
N ASP A 138 -0.38 11.71 4.66
CA ASP A 138 0.56 12.07 5.73
C ASP A 138 2.00 11.71 5.32
N PHE A 139 2.22 10.53 4.73
CA PHE A 139 3.52 10.14 4.18
C PHE A 139 3.98 11.03 3.02
N GLN A 140 3.07 11.50 2.16
CA GLN A 140 3.41 12.39 1.05
C GLN A 140 3.79 13.80 1.52
N ASP A 141 3.12 14.32 2.55
CA ASP A 141 3.29 15.68 3.04
C ASP A 141 4.50 15.84 3.96
N TYR A 142 4.82 14.81 4.76
CA TYR A 142 5.88 14.88 5.78
C TYR A 142 7.23 14.34 5.33
N VAL A 143 7.26 13.48 4.32
CA VAL A 143 8.50 12.86 3.89
C VAL A 143 9.14 13.69 2.79
N GLU A 144 10.11 14.52 3.17
CA GLU A 144 10.82 15.42 2.25
C GLU A 144 11.77 14.69 1.29
N ASN A 145 12.18 13.46 1.63
CA ASN A 145 13.09 12.66 0.82
C ASN A 145 12.94 11.14 1.04
N ILE A 146 13.54 10.36 0.13
CA ILE A 146 13.51 8.89 0.12
C ILE A 146 14.04 8.26 1.43
N HIS A 147 15.02 8.87 2.08
CA HIS A 147 15.61 8.35 3.30
C HIS A 147 14.69 8.51 4.50
N ASP A 148 14.02 9.66 4.61
CA ASP A 148 12.99 9.88 5.62
C ASP A 148 11.79 8.95 5.43
N PHE A 149 11.46 8.58 4.18
CA PHE A 149 10.43 7.56 3.92
C PHE A 149 10.83 6.21 4.50
N TYR A 150 12.07 5.80 4.25
CA TYR A 150 12.60 4.54 4.77
C TYR A 150 12.57 4.53 6.30
N ASN A 151 13.05 5.62 6.93
CA ASN A 151 13.06 5.76 8.38
C ASN A 151 11.65 5.77 8.97
N ALA A 152 10.72 6.54 8.42
CA ALA A 152 9.33 6.60 8.89
C ALA A 152 8.61 5.25 8.85
N MET A 153 9.02 4.37 7.93
CA MET A 153 8.51 3.02 7.81
C MET A 153 9.15 2.04 8.81
N HIS A 154 10.41 2.24 9.21
CA HIS A 154 11.18 1.28 10.02
C HIS A 154 11.41 1.72 11.47
N ASP A 155 11.23 2.99 11.80
CA ASP A 155 11.44 3.52 13.14
C ASP A 155 10.11 3.71 13.86
N GLU A 156 9.85 2.86 14.85
CA GLU A 156 8.65 2.94 15.70
C GLU A 156 8.64 4.19 16.58
N GLN A 157 9.75 4.91 16.72
CA GLN A 157 9.81 6.19 17.43
C GLN A 157 9.60 7.39 16.49
N HIS A 158 9.48 7.15 15.18
CA HIS A 158 9.24 8.21 14.23
C HIS A 158 7.87 8.84 14.45
N GLU A 159 7.76 10.16 14.33
CA GLU A 159 6.50 10.90 14.54
C GLU A 159 5.34 10.36 13.69
N MET A 160 5.66 9.90 12.48
CA MET A 160 4.69 9.27 11.57
C MET A 160 4.01 8.05 12.20
N PHE A 161 4.72 7.28 13.02
CA PHE A 161 4.16 6.11 13.68
C PHE A 161 3.04 6.49 14.64
N GLU A 162 3.28 7.48 15.50
CA GLU A 162 2.28 7.95 16.46
C GLU A 162 1.10 8.63 15.78
N ARG A 163 1.33 9.35 14.67
CA ARG A 163 0.25 9.91 13.84
C ARG A 163 -0.63 8.81 13.25
N VAL A 164 -0.03 7.77 12.67
CA VAL A 164 -0.78 6.61 12.18
C VAL A 164 -1.58 5.97 13.31
N LYS A 165 -0.96 5.70 14.46
CA LYS A 165 -1.66 5.17 15.64
C LYS A 165 -2.81 6.05 16.12
N GLU A 166 -2.61 7.36 16.23
CA GLU A 166 -3.67 8.29 16.60
C GLU A 166 -4.82 8.24 15.61
N ARG A 167 -4.56 8.16 14.31
CA ARG A 167 -5.60 8.03 13.27
C ARG A 167 -6.37 6.71 13.36
N LEU A 168 -5.68 5.60 13.66
CA LEU A 168 -6.31 4.30 13.88
C LEU A 168 -7.15 4.29 15.17
N ALA A 169 -6.63 4.91 16.24
CA ALA A 169 -7.25 4.94 17.56
C ALA A 169 -8.42 5.93 17.66
N THR A 170 -8.33 7.05 16.94
CA THR A 170 -9.40 8.06 16.96
C THR A 170 -10.70 7.54 16.38
N LYS A 171 -10.66 6.39 15.68
CA LYS A 171 -11.74 5.96 14.79
C LYS A 171 -12.13 7.14 13.90
N TYR A 172 -11.65 7.10 12.67
CA TYR A 172 -12.58 7.42 11.59
C TYR A 172 -13.97 6.86 11.90
#